data_AF-A0A938KYW1-F1
#
_entry.id   AF-A0A938KYW1-F1
#
_cell.length_a   1.000
_cell.length_b   1.000
_cell.length_c   1.000
_cell.angle_alpha   90.00
_cell.angle_beta   90.00
_cell.angle_gamma   90.00
#
_symmetry.space_group_name_H-M   'P 1'
#
loop_
_entity.id
_entity.type
_entity.pdbx_description
1 polymer ?
#
loop_
_entity_poly.entity_id
_entity_poly.type
_entity_poly.pdbx_seq_one_letter_code
_entity_poly.pdbx_strand_id
1 'polypeptide(L)'
;MFLSRLTLNPRSRAVWHDLADCCSMHRTIMFAFPGLAGDAARARLGVLFRLESAPGGGPVLLLQSEAPPDWSRLPAGYLVRPPESKPLSPL
;
A
#
# COMPACT_ATOMS: atom_id res chain seq x y z
N MET A 1 8.01 6.57 -11.31
CA MET A 1 7.86 5.32 -10.54
C MET A 1 8.46 5.38 -9.13
N PHE A 2 7.72 4.84 -8.16
CA PHE A 2 8.05 4.70 -6.74
C PHE A 2 7.86 3.26 -6.29
N LEU A 3 8.70 2.80 -5.37
CA LEU A 3 8.53 1.55 -4.65
C LEU A 3 8.33 1.83 -3.17
N SER A 4 7.33 1.18 -2.58
CA SER A 4 7.01 1.30 -1.17
C SER A 4 6.94 -0.08 -0.52
N ARG A 5 7.39 -0.17 0.73
CA ARG A 5 7.29 -1.34 1.59
C ARG A 5 6.58 -0.94 2.87
N LEU A 6 5.48 -1.63 3.15
CA LEU A 6 4.68 -1.42 4.35
C LEU A 6 4.70 -2.69 5.20
N THR A 7 5.10 -2.58 6.46
CA THR A 7 4.92 -3.68 7.42
C THR A 7 3.59 -3.49 8.14
N LEU A 8 2.62 -4.32 7.79
CA LEU A 8 1.25 -4.21 8.27
C LEU A 8 1.16 -4.69 9.72
N ASN A 9 0.26 -4.08 10.50
CA ASN A 9 0.03 -4.44 11.89
C ASN A 9 -0.96 -5.61 12.01
N PRO A 10 -0.51 -6.82 12.40
CA PRO A 10 -1.39 -7.98 12.56
C PRO A 10 -2.36 -7.84 13.75
N ARG A 11 -2.26 -6.79 14.57
CA ARG A 11 -3.25 -6.48 15.61
C ARG A 11 -4.37 -5.56 15.10
N SER A 12 -4.24 -4.99 13.90
CA SER A 12 -5.22 -4.10 13.32
C SER A 12 -6.33 -4.89 12.62
N ARG A 13 -7.59 -4.63 13.00
CA ARG A 13 -8.76 -5.23 12.32
C ARG A 13 -8.88 -4.78 10.87
N ALA A 14 -8.48 -3.54 10.56
CA ALA A 14 -8.47 -3.03 9.18
C ALA A 14 -7.49 -3.81 8.30
N VAL A 15 -6.32 -4.17 8.84
CA VAL A 15 -5.34 -5.02 8.15
C VAL A 15 -5.95 -6.40 7.86
N TRP A 16 -6.59 -7.04 8.84
CA TRP A 16 -7.21 -8.35 8.61
C TRP A 16 -8.32 -8.32 7.56
N HIS A 17 -9.15 -7.28 7.57
CA HIS A 17 -10.18 -7.07 6.55
C HIS A 17 -9.56 -6.95 5.15
N ASP A 18 -8.51 -6.14 5.01
CA ASP A 18 -7.83 -5.96 3.73
C ASP A 18 -7.04 -7.22 3.29
N LEU A 19 -6.50 -8.00 4.23
CA LEU A 19 -5.85 -9.28 3.90
C LEU A 19 -6.85 -10.36 3.45
N ALA A 20 -8.08 -10.32 3.95
CA ALA A 20 -9.14 -11.25 3.58
C ALA A 20 -9.81 -10.91 2.24
N ASP A 21 -9.79 -9.64 1.82
CA ASP A 21 -10.42 -9.15 0.59
C ASP A 21 -9.48 -8.26 -0.23
N CYS A 22 -9.09 -8.73 -1.41
CA CYS A 22 -8.20 -8.00 -2.31
C CYS A 22 -8.81 -6.68 -2.81
N CYS A 23 -10.14 -6.59 -2.93
CA CYS A 23 -10.82 -5.36 -3.33
C CYS A 23 -10.75 -4.32 -2.21
N SER A 24 -10.88 -4.75 -0.94
CA SER A 24 -10.68 -3.86 0.19
C SER A 24 -9.24 -3.35 0.27
N MET A 25 -8.25 -4.24 0.17
CA MET A 25 -6.83 -3.84 0.10
C MET A 25 -6.60 -2.84 -1.03
N HIS A 26 -7.18 -3.10 -2.20
CA HIS A 26 -7.08 -2.19 -3.34
C HIS A 26 -7.67 -0.80 -3.01
N ARG A 27 -8.83 -0.72 -2.37
CA ARG A 27 -9.44 0.56 -1.95
C ARG A 27 -8.55 1.30 -0.95
N THR A 28 -8.00 0.62 0.06
CA THR A 28 -7.08 1.21 1.04
C THR A 28 -5.84 1.77 0.36
N ILE A 29 -5.23 1.03 -0.57
CA ILE A 29 -4.07 1.48 -1.35
C ILE A 29 -4.43 2.70 -2.19
N MET A 30 -5.55 2.67 -2.92
CA MET A 30 -5.98 3.79 -3.75
C MET A 30 -6.28 5.04 -2.92
N PHE A 31 -6.73 4.87 -1.68
CA PHE A 31 -6.95 5.98 -0.76
C PHE A 31 -5.65 6.72 -0.38
N ALA A 32 -4.48 6.09 -0.52
CA ALA A 32 -3.19 6.78 -0.34
C ALA A 32 -2.87 7.76 -1.49
N PHE A 33 -3.65 7.81 -2.57
CA PHE A 33 -3.39 8.70 -3.71
C PHE A 33 -4.44 9.81 -3.81
N PRO A 34 -4.19 11.02 -3.26
CA PRO A 34 -5.10 12.14 -3.41
C PRO A 34 -5.16 12.63 -4.86
N GLY A 35 -6.33 13.11 -5.29
CA GLY A 35 -6.46 13.88 -6.53
C GLY A 35 -6.70 13.08 -7.83
N LEU A 36 -6.76 11.75 -7.78
CA LEU A 36 -7.08 10.92 -8.96
C LEU A 36 -8.43 10.22 -8.77
N ALA A 37 -9.45 10.78 -9.40
CA ALA A 37 -10.81 10.22 -9.47
C ALA A 37 -11.12 9.73 -10.90
N GLY A 38 -12.02 8.75 -11.00
CA GLY A 38 -12.55 8.22 -12.26
C GLY A 38 -12.08 6.81 -12.62
N ASP A 39 -12.71 6.24 -13.64
CA ASP A 39 -12.68 4.80 -13.98
C ASP A 39 -11.29 4.25 -14.35
N ALA A 40 -10.30 5.12 -14.58
CA ALA A 40 -8.93 4.75 -14.97
C ALA A 40 -7.86 5.13 -13.92
N ALA A 41 -8.25 5.54 -12.71
CA ALA A 41 -7.29 6.03 -11.70
C ALA A 41 -6.15 5.04 -11.41
N ARG A 42 -6.47 3.76 -11.21
CA ARG A 42 -5.48 2.69 -11.00
C ARG A 42 -4.49 2.59 -12.15
N ALA A 43 -5.00 2.56 -13.38
CA ALA A 43 -4.18 2.42 -14.58
C ALA A 43 -3.25 3.62 -14.78
N ARG A 44 -3.76 4.84 -14.57
CA ARG A 44 -2.97 6.08 -14.64
C ARG A 44 -1.88 6.16 -13.58
N LEU A 45 -2.16 5.64 -12.38
CA LEU A 45 -1.17 5.58 -11.29
C LEU A 45 -0.19 4.42 -11.43
N GLY A 46 -0.38 3.50 -12.37
CA GLY A 46 0.47 2.30 -12.50
C GLY A 46 0.54 1.47 -11.21
N VAL A 47 -0.54 1.44 -10.42
CA VAL A 47 -0.54 0.80 -9.10
C VAL A 47 -0.48 -0.72 -9.25
N LEU A 48 0.60 -1.31 -8.75
CA LEU A 48 0.79 -2.76 -8.60
C LEU A 48 1.18 -3.05 -7.16
N PHE A 49 0.64 -4.12 -6.58
CA PHE A 49 1.03 -4.51 -5.23
C PHE A 49 1.15 -6.02 -5.10
N ARG A 50 1.93 -6.45 -4.11
CA ARG A 50 2.13 -7.84 -3.71
C ARG A 50 2.12 -7.92 -2.20
N LEU A 51 1.42 -8.92 -1.68
CA LEU A 51 1.51 -9.31 -0.28
C LEU A 51 2.59 -10.37 -0.11
N GLU A 52 3.43 -10.19 0.90
CA GLU A 52 4.48 -11.12 1.28
C GLU A 52 4.37 -11.46 2.76
N SER A 53 4.70 -12.71 3.09
CA SER A 53 4.88 -13.15 4.46
C SER A 53 6.37 -13.19 4.76
N ALA A 54 6.84 -12.32 5.65
CA ALA A 54 8.23 -12.37 6.09
C ALA A 54 8.43 -13.56 7.05
N PRO A 55 9.48 -14.39 6.90
CA PRO A 55 9.80 -15.44 7.88
C PRO A 55 9.97 -14.84 9.28
N GLY A 56 9.14 -15.28 10.24
CA GLY A 56 9.14 -14.75 11.61
C GLY A 56 8.60 -13.31 11.77
N GLY A 57 8.03 -12.73 10.70
CA GLY A 57 7.51 -11.36 10.69
C GLY A 57 6.00 -11.26 10.42
N GLY A 58 5.48 -10.04 10.55
CA GLY A 58 4.12 -9.71 10.13
C GLY A 58 3.97 -9.58 8.61
N PRO A 59 2.74 -9.45 8.09
CA PRO A 59 2.48 -9.31 6.67
C PRO A 59 3.10 -8.02 6.12
N VAL A 60 3.73 -8.13 4.94
CA VAL A 60 4.38 -7.02 4.24
C VAL A 60 3.65 -6.75 2.94
N LEU A 61 3.29 -5.50 2.69
CA LEU A 61 2.78 -5.04 1.41
C LEU A 61 3.90 -4.34 0.64
N LEU A 62 4.23 -4.86 -0.53
CA LEU A 62 5.06 -4.19 -1.52
C LEU A 62 4.15 -3.48 -2.52
N LEU A 63 4.38 -2.19 -2.75
CA LEU A 63 3.63 -1.37 -3.69
C LEU A 63 4.59 -0.72 -4.71
N GLN A 64 4.19 -0.76 -5.97
CA GLN A 64 4.71 0.06 -7.06
C GLN A 64 3.63 1.05 -7.50
N SER A 65 4.05 2.28 -7.83
CA SER A 65 3.16 3.32 -8.39
C SER A 65 3.95 4.38 -9.15
N GLU A 66 3.29 5.17 -10.00
CA GLU A 66 3.92 6.26 -10.75
C GLU A 66 4.00 7.58 -9.98
N ALA A 67 3.06 7.81 -9.07
CA ALA A 67 3.03 8.97 -8.18
C ALA A 67 3.47 8.61 -6.75
N PRO A 68 3.95 9.57 -5.95
CA PRO A 68 4.25 9.32 -4.54
C PRO A 68 2.95 9.08 -3.76
N PRO A 69 2.81 7.95 -3.03
CA PRO A 69 1.69 7.71 -2.14
C PRO A 69 1.77 8.57 -0.87
N ASP A 70 0.63 9.03 -0.39
CA ASP A 70 0.46 9.68 0.91
C ASP A 70 -0.02 8.67 1.96
N TRP A 71 0.94 8.10 2.68
CA TRP A 71 0.69 7.08 3.70
C TRP A 71 0.09 7.61 5.00
N SER A 72 0.04 8.94 5.19
CA SER A 72 -0.62 9.53 6.36
C SER A 72 -2.13 9.27 6.37
N ARG A 73 -2.69 8.88 5.20
CA ARG A 73 -4.11 8.60 4.98
C ARG A 73 -4.52 7.18 5.37
N LEU A 74 -3.57 6.33 5.75
CA LEU A 74 -3.88 4.98 6.25
C LEU A 74 -4.56 5.06 7.63
N PRO A 75 -5.42 4.08 7.98
CA PRO A 75 -6.00 4.01 9.31
C PRO A 75 -4.94 4.05 10.42
N ALA A 76 -5.26 4.67 11.54
CA ALA A 76 -4.35 4.68 12.69
C ALA A 76 -3.98 3.26 13.13
N GLY A 77 -2.69 3.03 13.38
CA GLY A 77 -2.19 1.71 13.77
C GLY A 77 -2.20 0.66 12.65
N TYR A 78 -2.39 1.05 11.39
CA TYR A 78 -2.34 0.11 10.25
C TYR A 78 -0.93 -0.45 10.01
N LEU A 79 0.11 0.31 10.34
CA LEU A 79 1.52 -0.09 10.20
C LEU A 79 2.19 -0.28 11.56
N VAL A 80 3.12 -1.23 11.67
CA VAL A 80 3.94 -1.44 12.89
C VAL A 80 5.15 -0.53 12.97
N ARG A 81 5.53 0.07 11.83
CA ARG A 81 6.68 0.96 11.68
C ARG A 81 6.37 1.99 10.58
N PRO A 82 7.10 3.12 10.51
CA PRO A 82 6.94 4.06 9.42
C PRO A 82 7.07 3.38 8.04
N PRO A 83 6.30 3.83 7.04
CA PRO A 83 6.40 3.29 5.68
C PRO A 83 7.77 3.59 5.07
N GLU A 84 8.31 2.63 4.32
CA GLU A 84 9.54 2.83 3.56
C GLU A 84 9.14 3.11 2.11
N SER A 85 9.60 4.22 1.52
CA SER A 85 9.29 4.58 0.13
C SER A 85 10.50 5.20 -0.54
N LYS A 86 10.78 4.80 -1.78
CA LYS A 86 11.88 5.35 -2.57
C LYS A 86 11.47 5.56 -4.03
N PRO A 87 11.96 6.61 -4.69
CA PRO A 87 11.85 6.73 -6.14
C PRO A 87 12.65 5.59 -6.79
N LEU A 88 12.10 5.00 -7.86
CA LEU A 88 12.86 4.12 -8.73
C LEU A 88 13.40 4.97 -9.87
N SER A 89 14.68 5.32 -9.81
CA SER A 89 15.39 5.84 -10.97
C SER A 89 15.63 4.71 -11.97
N PRO A 90 15.52 4.95 -13.28
CA PRO A 90 16.00 3.99 -14.28
C PRO A 90 17.48 3.71 -14.03
N LEU A 91 17.88 2.44 -14.18
CA LEU A 91 19.27 2.00 -14.10
C LEU A 91 20.12 2.60 -15.23
#